data_AF-A0A3M0G804-F1
#
_entry.id   AF-A0A3M0G804-F1
#
_cell.length_a   1.000
_cell.length_b   1.000
_cell.length_c   1.000
_cell.angle_alpha   90.00
_cell.angle_beta   90.00
_cell.angle_gamma   90.00
#
_symmetry.space_group_name_H-M   'P 1'
#
loop_
_entity.id
_entity.type
_entity.pdbx_description
1 polymer ?
#
loop_
_entity_poly.entity_id
_entity_poly.type
_entity_poly.pdbx_seq_one_letter_code
_entity_poly.pdbx_strand_id
1 'polypeptide(L)'
;MADPPRPDEAQEPEGWADHVAYIRETFINALVGRGFRLVRDNSRGSCSDAELTDGQASVLLEDGFPYSAPLVRTEVAVPMSWHRDSLGFLCLYTSRDHDNQPWLAVDAFLARIETWFGKNDAGWPDDPPVLDLEAYLHLPVDKRYVLYSRLDSYTGKYLKLREQDGQIQIKGVGKVSRKSTKGLRTGYVADIGQVATPPVSWDDLIENLNSTHKLRSAIERDRIDVLFVQYQRHDQRGAVVVTFPPTTARPRARKQRATNQTTRVPHLALSASLDESVMRFRSGVTASALEDKHVYIVGAGALGSHICDGLVRAGIGRLTIRDFQRLTPGNMTRHLVAILGYAGHNKADALQSLLSNRPYNRSKIESDWTGLRSPAEAIRVLRSHDLVVDATADGSVLAMLQDASVLTDSRFVTTCLQNDGRSMRVDIVPPLDGADAIPPTVLRPSSAPEVFEAGCGEPVSPTPPHAVAEAAAVTVRHLVGLLTGTPEAPAGEHRDLGELL
;
A
#
# COMPACT_ATOMS: atom_id res chain seq x y z
N MET A 1 -3.39 -32.98 26.40
CA MET A 1 -2.58 -32.33 25.35
C MET A 1 -1.92 -31.14 26.01
N ALA A 2 -0.59 -31.11 26.05
CA ALA A 2 0.12 -29.92 26.53
C ALA A 2 -0.17 -28.77 25.57
N ASP A 3 -0.37 -27.56 26.12
CA ASP A 3 -0.47 -26.35 25.32
C ASP A 3 0.77 -26.24 24.41
N PRO A 4 0.61 -25.80 23.14
CA PRO A 4 1.77 -25.49 22.32
C PRO A 4 2.62 -24.41 23.02
N PRO A 5 3.96 -24.52 22.94
CA PRO A 5 4.85 -23.53 23.55
C PRO A 5 4.54 -22.12 23.02
N ARG A 6 4.77 -21.11 23.87
CA ARG A 6 4.64 -19.71 23.44
C ARG A 6 5.60 -19.45 22.27
N PRO A 7 5.29 -18.52 21.35
CA PRO A 7 6.14 -18.22 20.18
C PRO A 7 7.60 -17.93 20.52
N ASP A 8 7.86 -17.40 21.73
CA ASP A 8 9.20 -17.05 22.22
C ASP A 8 10.02 -18.26 22.72
N GLU A 9 9.45 -19.48 22.69
CA GLU A 9 10.08 -20.75 23.10
C GLU A 9 10.19 -21.77 21.94
N ALA A 10 10.02 -21.33 20.69
CA ALA A 10 10.31 -22.18 19.55
C ALA A 10 11.83 -22.45 19.49
N GLN A 11 12.24 -23.69 19.78
CA GLN A 11 13.62 -24.12 19.54
C GLN A 11 13.96 -23.93 18.06
N GLU A 12 15.09 -23.28 17.78
CA GLU A 12 15.58 -23.11 16.42
C GLU A 12 15.71 -24.49 15.76
N PRO A 13 15.36 -24.63 14.46
CA PRO A 13 15.56 -25.86 13.73
C PRO A 13 17.01 -26.35 13.83
N GLU A 14 17.19 -27.67 13.94
CA GLU A 14 18.53 -28.27 14.02
C GLU A 14 19.41 -27.83 12.84
N GLY A 15 20.64 -27.36 13.14
CA GLY A 15 21.59 -26.87 12.14
C GLY A 15 21.38 -25.43 11.65
N TRP A 16 20.30 -24.74 12.06
CA TRP A 16 20.06 -23.34 11.66
C TRP A 16 21.17 -22.39 12.16
N ALA A 17 21.49 -22.48 13.46
CA ALA A 17 22.52 -21.66 14.08
C ALA A 17 23.89 -21.85 13.41
N ASP A 18 24.25 -23.10 13.07
CA ASP A 18 25.49 -23.43 12.40
C ASP A 18 25.53 -22.90 10.95
N HIS A 19 24.40 -22.97 10.24
CA HIS A 19 24.27 -22.42 8.89
C HIS A 19 24.50 -20.91 8.86
N VAL A 20 23.85 -20.17 9.77
CA VAL A 20 24.01 -18.71 9.87
C VAL A 20 25.45 -18.35 10.28
N ALA A 21 26.01 -19.07 11.26
CA ALA A 21 27.38 -18.87 11.70
C ALA A 21 28.39 -19.08 10.56
N TYR A 22 28.20 -20.13 9.76
CA TYR A 22 29.05 -20.42 8.60
C TYR A 22 29.06 -19.27 7.58
N ILE A 23 27.89 -18.70 7.24
CA ILE A 23 27.81 -17.58 6.29
C ILE A 23 28.49 -16.34 6.87
N ARG A 24 28.24 -16.02 8.15
CA ARG A 24 28.89 -14.90 8.86
C ARG A 24 30.40 -15.05 8.87
N GLU A 25 30.92 -16.19 9.28
CA GLU A 25 32.37 -16.44 9.34
C GLU A 25 33.00 -16.38 7.95
N THR A 26 32.33 -16.92 6.92
CA THR A 26 32.79 -16.83 5.53
C THR A 26 32.90 -15.37 5.08
N PHE A 27 31.89 -14.56 5.37
CA PHE A 27 31.86 -13.13 5.04
C PHE A 27 32.95 -12.34 5.78
N ILE A 28 33.07 -12.53 7.10
CA ILE A 28 34.11 -11.92 7.95
C ILE A 28 35.50 -12.26 7.41
N ASN A 29 35.78 -13.54 7.17
CA ASN A 29 37.09 -13.99 6.67
C ASN A 29 37.42 -13.40 5.30
N ALA A 30 36.43 -13.28 4.41
CA ALA A 30 36.61 -12.67 3.11
C ALA A 30 36.91 -11.16 3.20
N LEU A 31 36.24 -10.42 4.10
CA LEU A 31 36.59 -9.01 4.38
C LEU A 31 37.99 -8.86 4.98
N VAL A 32 38.36 -9.73 5.92
CA VAL A 32 39.72 -9.74 6.50
C VAL A 32 40.77 -9.99 5.42
N GLY A 33 40.50 -10.89 4.48
CA GLY A 33 41.34 -11.12 3.30
C GLY A 33 41.48 -9.90 2.37
N ARG A 34 40.63 -8.88 2.53
CA ARG A 34 40.64 -7.61 1.78
C ARG A 34 41.13 -6.41 2.60
N GLY A 35 41.74 -6.65 3.76
CA GLY A 35 42.41 -5.62 4.54
C GLY A 35 41.59 -5.04 5.69
N PHE A 36 40.35 -5.48 5.87
CA PHE A 36 39.59 -5.19 7.09
C PHE A 36 40.19 -5.93 8.28
N ARG A 37 40.07 -5.34 9.47
CA ARG A 37 40.47 -5.92 10.74
C ARG A 37 39.23 -6.06 11.61
N LEU A 38 39.04 -7.25 12.18
CA LEU A 38 37.98 -7.49 13.15
C LEU A 38 38.29 -6.73 14.45
N VAL A 39 37.40 -5.81 14.83
CA VAL A 39 37.53 -4.96 16.02
C VAL A 39 36.77 -5.56 17.20
N ARG A 40 35.58 -6.12 16.92
CA ARG A 40 34.69 -6.73 17.90
C ARG A 40 33.92 -7.87 17.26
N ASP A 41 33.72 -8.96 18.00
CA ASP A 41 32.82 -10.05 17.62
C ASP A 41 32.19 -10.66 18.87
N ASN A 42 30.91 -10.37 19.09
CA ASN A 42 30.07 -10.98 20.12
C ASN A 42 29.05 -11.96 19.50
N SER A 43 29.23 -12.33 18.23
CA SER A 43 28.30 -13.20 17.52
C SER A 43 28.23 -14.58 18.17
N ARG A 44 27.04 -15.17 18.22
CA ARG A 44 26.83 -16.49 18.82
C ARG A 44 25.67 -17.24 18.17
N GLY A 45 25.96 -18.43 17.64
CA GLY A 45 24.96 -19.21 16.90
C GLY A 45 24.40 -18.41 15.73
N SER A 46 23.07 -18.30 15.68
CA SER A 46 22.32 -17.50 14.72
C SER A 46 22.45 -15.99 14.92
N CYS A 47 22.87 -15.53 16.10
CA CYS A 47 23.01 -14.11 16.41
C CYS A 47 24.33 -13.55 15.85
N SER A 48 24.24 -12.45 15.11
CA SER A 48 25.39 -11.72 14.55
C SER A 48 25.62 -10.41 15.30
N ASP A 49 26.85 -10.14 15.75
CA ASP A 49 27.26 -8.87 16.34
C ASP A 49 28.77 -8.70 16.15
N ALA A 50 29.17 -8.23 14.98
CA ALA A 50 30.59 -8.07 14.64
C ALA A 50 30.86 -6.71 14.00
N GLU A 51 32.02 -6.13 14.29
CA GLU A 51 32.49 -4.87 13.71
C GLU A 51 33.89 -5.06 13.12
N LEU A 52 34.06 -4.67 11.87
CA LEU A 52 35.32 -4.71 11.14
C LEU A 52 35.68 -3.31 10.62
N THR A 53 36.96 -2.97 10.53
CA THR A 53 37.42 -1.70 9.96
C THR A 53 38.70 -1.85 9.14
N ASP A 54 38.83 -1.10 8.06
CA ASP A 54 40.09 -0.93 7.32
C ASP A 54 40.79 0.40 7.64
N GLY A 55 40.23 1.18 8.57
CA GLY A 55 40.68 2.53 8.94
C GLY A 55 40.07 3.66 8.10
N GLN A 56 39.36 3.36 7.01
CA GLN A 56 38.59 4.32 6.23
C GLN A 56 37.09 4.14 6.42
N ALA A 57 36.63 2.89 6.52
CA ALA A 57 35.26 2.52 6.77
C ALA A 57 35.15 1.42 7.83
N SER A 58 34.01 1.40 8.51
CA SER A 58 33.63 0.39 9.49
C SER A 58 32.40 -0.37 8.98
N VAL A 59 32.47 -1.69 8.99
CA VAL A 59 31.39 -2.60 8.60
C VAL A 59 30.84 -3.26 9.86
N LEU A 60 29.55 -3.07 10.12
CA LEU A 60 28.83 -3.63 11.25
C LEU A 60 27.87 -4.73 10.76
N LEU A 61 28.01 -5.91 11.35
CA LEU A 61 27.08 -7.03 11.20
C LEU A 61 26.16 -7.02 12.40
N GLU A 62 24.92 -6.61 12.21
CA GLU A 62 23.87 -6.68 13.24
C GLU A 62 23.21 -8.06 13.25
N ASP A 63 22.38 -8.31 14.25
CA ASP A 63 21.72 -9.61 14.52
C ASP A 63 20.98 -10.17 13.30
N GLY A 64 20.49 -9.29 12.41
CA GLY A 64 19.81 -9.68 11.19
C GLY A 64 20.72 -10.26 10.08
N PHE A 65 22.05 -10.16 10.17
CA PHE A 65 22.97 -10.71 9.17
C PHE A 65 22.98 -12.25 9.23
N PRO A 66 22.93 -12.99 8.10
CA PRO A 66 23.15 -12.56 6.70
C PRO A 66 21.93 -12.02 5.96
N TYR A 67 20.73 -12.10 6.54
CA TYR A 67 19.48 -11.74 5.87
C TYR A 67 19.20 -10.24 5.83
N SER A 68 19.96 -9.46 6.60
CA SER A 68 20.05 -8.01 6.55
C SER A 68 21.44 -7.62 6.04
N ALA A 69 21.47 -6.58 5.20
CA ALA A 69 22.72 -6.06 4.69
C ALA A 69 23.62 -5.53 5.84
N PRO A 70 24.95 -5.68 5.73
CA PRO A 70 25.88 -5.01 6.64
C PRO A 70 25.67 -3.49 6.63
N LEU A 71 25.74 -2.87 7.80
CA LEU A 71 25.78 -1.42 7.92
C LEU A 71 27.21 -0.95 7.71
N VAL A 72 27.41 0.13 6.95
CA VAL A 72 28.74 0.67 6.67
C VAL A 72 28.78 2.12 7.13
N ARG A 73 29.77 2.48 7.94
CA ARG A 73 30.03 3.86 8.38
C ARG A 73 31.39 4.32 7.86
N THR A 74 31.49 5.58 7.48
CA THR A 74 32.77 6.21 7.12
C THR A 74 33.50 6.73 8.37
N GLU A 75 34.78 6.42 8.50
CA GLU A 75 35.67 6.97 9.53
C GLU A 75 36.40 8.23 9.04
N VAL A 76 36.35 8.49 7.72
CA VAL A 76 36.84 9.73 7.11
C VAL A 76 35.71 10.75 6.95
N ALA A 77 36.07 12.04 7.04
CA ALA A 77 35.12 13.12 6.84
C ALA A 77 34.71 13.20 5.36
N VAL A 78 33.41 13.07 5.10
CA VAL A 78 32.81 13.26 3.78
C VAL A 78 31.68 14.29 3.84
N PRO A 79 31.41 15.02 2.74
CA PRO A 79 30.29 15.94 2.65
C PRO A 79 28.96 15.29 3.05
N MET A 80 28.08 16.04 3.72
CA MET A 80 26.74 15.57 4.07
C MET A 80 25.88 15.44 2.80
N SER A 81 25.11 14.36 2.72
CA SER A 81 24.20 14.09 1.60
C SER A 81 22.95 13.33 2.07
N TRP A 82 21.97 13.16 1.18
CA TRP A 82 20.78 12.31 1.37
C TRP A 82 21.07 10.81 1.23
N HIS A 83 22.32 10.40 1.24
CA HIS A 83 22.70 8.98 1.09
C HIS A 83 23.50 8.49 2.28
N ARG A 84 23.40 9.21 3.40
CA ARG A 84 23.98 8.85 4.69
C ARG A 84 22.97 9.17 5.78
N ASP A 85 22.67 8.20 6.63
CA ASP A 85 21.82 8.43 7.77
C ASP A 85 22.53 9.32 8.81
N SER A 86 21.80 9.70 9.84
CA SER A 86 22.30 10.59 10.85
C SER A 86 23.22 9.91 11.87
N LEU A 87 23.32 8.56 11.91
CA LEU A 87 24.38 7.84 12.64
C LEU A 87 25.66 7.72 11.81
N GLY A 88 25.63 8.17 10.56
CA GLY A 88 26.75 8.14 9.63
C GLY A 88 26.80 6.89 8.77
N PHE A 89 25.78 6.04 8.80
CA PHE A 89 25.72 4.84 7.96
C PHE A 89 25.36 5.19 6.51
N LEU A 90 26.03 4.55 5.57
CA LEU A 90 25.88 4.76 4.14
C LEU A 90 24.62 4.05 3.62
N CYS A 91 23.85 4.73 2.77
CA CYS A 91 22.75 4.14 2.02
C CYS A 91 23.29 3.29 0.87
N LEU A 92 23.62 2.03 1.15
CA LEU A 92 24.16 1.09 0.14
C LEU A 92 23.07 0.24 -0.52
N TYR A 93 22.08 -0.17 0.26
CA TYR A 93 21.02 -1.09 -0.16
C TYR A 93 19.66 -0.53 0.26
N THR A 94 18.75 -0.47 -0.69
CA THR A 94 17.33 -0.27 -0.43
C THR A 94 16.65 -1.63 -0.29
N SER A 95 15.44 -1.68 0.26
CA SER A 95 14.68 -2.94 0.38
C SER A 95 14.44 -3.65 -0.96
N ARG A 96 14.55 -2.94 -2.09
CA ARG A 96 14.44 -3.50 -3.45
C ARG A 96 15.72 -4.17 -3.93
N ASP A 97 16.86 -3.90 -3.28
CA ASP A 97 18.16 -4.45 -3.65
C ASP A 97 18.46 -5.78 -2.91
N HIS A 98 17.54 -6.27 -2.08
CA HIS A 98 17.79 -7.43 -1.20
C HIS A 98 17.72 -8.79 -1.92
N ASP A 99 17.24 -8.81 -3.17
CA ASP A 99 17.15 -10.03 -3.97
C ASP A 99 18.53 -10.69 -4.11
N ASN A 100 18.61 -11.98 -3.74
CA ASN A 100 19.83 -12.78 -3.72
C ASN A 100 20.93 -12.29 -2.76
N GLN A 101 20.62 -11.36 -1.83
CA GLN A 101 21.54 -10.88 -0.78
C GLN A 101 22.92 -10.48 -1.35
N PRO A 102 22.97 -9.46 -2.24
CA PRO A 102 24.17 -9.16 -3.04
C PRO A 102 25.39 -8.78 -2.19
N TRP A 103 25.19 -8.38 -0.94
CA TRP A 103 26.27 -8.11 0.00
C TRP A 103 27.10 -9.35 0.35
N LEU A 104 26.55 -10.57 0.26
CA LEU A 104 27.31 -11.79 0.60
C LEU A 104 28.49 -12.03 -0.35
N ALA A 105 28.42 -11.51 -1.57
CA ALA A 105 29.57 -11.44 -2.47
C ALA A 105 30.44 -10.23 -2.07
N VAL A 106 31.47 -10.47 -1.23
CA VAL A 106 32.34 -9.41 -0.69
C VAL A 106 32.89 -8.47 -1.75
N ASP A 107 33.21 -8.96 -2.94
CA ASP A 107 33.72 -8.11 -4.03
C ASP A 107 32.67 -7.13 -4.56
N ALA A 108 31.43 -7.60 -4.71
CA ALA A 108 30.31 -6.75 -5.10
C ALA A 108 29.95 -5.78 -3.98
N PHE A 109 30.01 -6.21 -2.72
CA PHE A 109 29.79 -5.37 -1.54
C PHE A 109 30.81 -4.22 -1.46
N LEU A 110 32.10 -4.51 -1.57
CA LEU A 110 33.15 -3.49 -1.54
C LEU A 110 33.07 -2.55 -2.75
N ALA A 111 32.82 -3.08 -3.95
CA ALA A 111 32.60 -2.25 -5.14
C ALA A 111 31.38 -1.31 -4.99
N ARG A 112 30.34 -1.73 -4.26
CA ARG A 112 29.18 -0.90 -3.94
C ARG A 112 29.55 0.25 -3.00
N ILE A 113 30.41 0.02 -2.00
CA ILE A 113 30.94 1.06 -1.12
C ILE A 113 31.76 2.07 -1.94
N GLU A 114 32.66 1.61 -2.79
CA GLU A 114 33.46 2.49 -3.67
C GLU A 114 32.56 3.33 -4.60
N THR A 115 31.53 2.71 -5.18
CA THR A 115 30.53 3.40 -6.01
C THR A 115 29.81 4.49 -5.21
N TRP A 116 29.48 4.22 -3.95
CA TRP A 116 28.85 5.21 -3.07
C TRP A 116 29.73 6.45 -2.88
N PHE A 117 31.03 6.25 -2.56
CA PHE A 117 31.97 7.37 -2.40
C PHE A 117 32.12 8.16 -3.70
N GLY A 118 32.28 7.49 -4.84
CA GLY A 118 32.38 8.15 -6.15
C GLY A 118 31.15 8.98 -6.50
N LYS A 119 29.94 8.50 -6.16
CA LYS A 119 28.70 9.28 -6.35
C LYS A 119 28.61 10.46 -5.40
N ASN A 120 29.04 10.29 -4.15
CA ASN A 120 29.04 11.36 -3.16
C ASN A 120 29.99 12.50 -3.56
N ASP A 121 31.19 12.17 -4.06
CA ASP A 121 32.16 13.15 -4.56
C ASP A 121 31.66 13.87 -5.82
N ALA A 122 30.90 13.18 -6.67
CA ALA A 122 30.25 13.76 -7.84
C ALA A 122 28.98 14.60 -7.50
N GLY A 123 28.57 14.65 -6.23
CA GLY A 123 27.39 15.40 -5.79
C GLY A 123 26.06 14.78 -6.24
N TRP A 124 26.02 13.45 -6.45
CA TRP A 124 24.83 12.68 -6.82
C TRP A 124 24.07 13.24 -8.06
N PRO A 125 24.64 13.15 -9.28
CA PRO A 125 24.04 13.75 -10.48
C PRO A 125 22.66 13.16 -10.86
N ASP A 126 22.42 11.88 -10.52
CA ASP A 126 21.16 11.15 -10.79
C ASP A 126 20.35 10.90 -9.51
N ASP A 127 20.39 11.82 -8.55
CA ASP A 127 19.75 11.65 -7.25
C ASP A 127 18.21 11.71 -7.34
N PRO A 128 17.49 10.60 -7.12
CA PRO A 128 16.04 10.65 -7.11
C PRO A 128 15.54 11.41 -5.87
N PRO A 129 14.48 12.23 -5.98
CA PRO A 129 13.91 12.99 -4.87
C PRO A 129 13.09 12.09 -3.92
N VAL A 130 13.73 11.12 -3.26
CA VAL A 130 13.21 10.42 -2.08
C VAL A 130 12.87 11.44 -0.99
N LEU A 131 11.66 11.31 -0.43
CA LEU A 131 11.06 12.24 0.53
C LEU A 131 10.86 11.58 1.90
N ASP A 132 11.96 11.12 2.50
CA ASP A 132 11.99 10.37 3.75
C ASP A 132 12.80 11.12 4.82
N LEU A 133 12.56 12.44 4.95
CA LEU A 133 13.30 13.28 5.89
C LEU A 133 13.29 12.74 7.34
N GLU A 134 12.24 12.03 7.74
CA GLU A 134 12.16 11.31 9.01
C GLU A 134 13.32 10.31 9.24
N ALA A 135 13.88 9.71 8.18
CA ALA A 135 14.97 8.74 8.27
C ALA A 135 16.29 9.36 8.76
N TYR A 136 16.41 10.68 8.67
CA TYR A 136 17.61 11.44 9.06
C TYR A 136 17.47 12.06 10.45
N LEU A 137 16.27 12.10 11.04
CA LEU A 137 16.05 12.78 12.31
C LEU A 137 16.18 11.81 13.49
N HIS A 138 17.15 12.06 14.35
CA HIS A 138 17.36 11.27 15.59
C HIS A 138 16.41 11.64 16.70
N LEU A 139 15.14 11.26 16.54
CA LEU A 139 14.11 11.52 17.51
C LEU A 139 13.43 10.23 17.96
N PRO A 140 13.01 10.15 19.24
CA PRO A 140 12.16 9.05 19.68
C PRO A 140 10.89 8.99 18.85
N VAL A 141 10.40 7.78 18.56
CA VAL A 141 9.20 7.59 17.73
C VAL A 141 7.94 7.55 18.58
N ASP A 142 6.97 8.36 18.21
CA ASP A 142 5.59 8.28 18.69
C ASP A 142 4.83 7.22 17.90
N LYS A 143 4.35 6.19 18.61
CA LYS A 143 3.64 5.06 17.99
C LYS A 143 2.25 5.41 17.46
N ARG A 144 1.71 6.59 17.80
CA ARG A 144 0.43 7.06 17.26
C ARG A 144 0.59 7.43 15.79
N TYR A 145 -0.44 7.13 14.99
CA TYR A 145 -0.40 7.34 13.55
C TYR A 145 -1.06 8.67 13.17
N VAL A 146 -0.32 9.59 12.58
CA VAL A 146 -0.82 10.90 12.17
C VAL A 146 -1.20 10.89 10.69
N LEU A 147 -2.49 11.07 10.41
CA LEU A 147 -3.00 11.16 9.05
C LEU A 147 -3.28 12.62 8.69
N TYR A 148 -2.80 13.04 7.53
CA TYR A 148 -2.95 14.42 7.06
C TYR A 148 -3.34 14.48 5.58
N SER A 149 -3.90 15.61 5.15
CA SER A 149 -4.14 15.91 3.73
C SER A 149 -4.04 17.42 3.52
N ARG A 150 -3.63 17.83 2.31
CA ARG A 150 -3.62 19.20 1.79
C ARG A 150 -2.92 20.19 2.73
N LEU A 151 -1.72 19.84 3.17
CA LEU A 151 -0.94 20.67 4.10
C LEU A 151 -0.60 22.05 3.51
N ASP A 152 -0.42 22.13 2.20
CA ASP A 152 -0.25 23.37 1.43
C ASP A 152 -1.36 24.40 1.67
N SER A 153 -2.60 23.94 1.83
CA SER A 153 -3.74 24.81 2.15
C SER A 153 -3.71 25.36 3.59
N TYR A 154 -2.81 24.83 4.42
CA TYR A 154 -2.71 25.09 5.85
C TYR A 154 -1.39 25.73 6.30
N THR A 155 -0.44 25.99 5.41
CA THR A 155 0.84 26.58 5.75
C THR A 155 0.68 27.85 6.60
N GLY A 156 1.38 27.90 7.74
CA GLY A 156 1.33 28.99 8.71
C GLY A 156 0.10 29.01 9.63
N LYS A 157 -0.81 28.03 9.52
CA LYS A 157 -2.08 27.99 10.27
C LYS A 157 -2.04 26.98 11.41
N TYR A 158 -2.83 27.26 12.44
CA TYR A 158 -3.17 26.29 13.49
C TYR A 158 -4.31 25.37 13.05
N LEU A 159 -4.20 24.10 13.42
CA LEU A 159 -5.14 23.04 13.11
C LEU A 159 -5.80 22.50 14.36
N LYS A 160 -7.07 22.13 14.23
CA LYS A 160 -7.77 21.27 15.19
C LYS A 160 -7.58 19.83 14.75
N LEU A 161 -7.00 19.03 15.64
CA LEU A 161 -6.74 17.62 15.42
C LEU A 161 -7.57 16.78 16.39
N ARG A 162 -7.97 15.59 15.98
CA ARG A 162 -8.65 14.63 16.85
C ARG A 162 -7.85 13.35 16.93
N GLU A 163 -7.56 12.95 18.15
CA GLU A 163 -6.97 11.66 18.51
C GLU A 163 -8.08 10.68 18.87
N GLN A 164 -8.10 9.53 18.20
CA GLN A 164 -9.02 8.44 18.45
C GLN A 164 -8.37 7.12 18.01
N ASP A 165 -8.46 6.09 18.85
CA ASP A 165 -8.00 4.73 18.55
C ASP A 165 -6.54 4.66 18.03
N GLY A 166 -5.64 5.42 18.66
CA GLY A 166 -4.22 5.48 18.30
C GLY A 166 -3.90 6.31 17.05
N GLN A 167 -4.90 6.94 16.42
CA GLN A 167 -4.72 7.80 15.25
C GLN A 167 -4.99 9.27 15.57
N ILE A 168 -4.25 10.17 14.92
CA ILE A 168 -4.46 11.62 14.98
C ILE A 168 -4.81 12.11 13.58
N GLN A 169 -5.96 12.79 13.44
CA GLN A 169 -6.44 13.29 12.15
C GLN A 169 -6.77 14.78 12.20
N ILE A 170 -6.55 15.46 11.07
CA ILE A 170 -6.97 16.86 10.88
C ILE A 170 -8.50 16.94 10.82
N LYS A 171 -9.12 17.81 11.63
CA LYS A 171 -10.56 18.14 11.57
C LYS A 171 -10.85 19.50 10.95
N GLY A 172 -9.82 20.33 10.77
CA GLY A 172 -9.91 21.61 10.07
C GLY A 172 -9.05 22.69 10.71
N VAL A 173 -9.15 23.91 10.18
CA VAL A 173 -8.45 25.09 10.72
C VAL A 173 -9.09 25.51 12.04
N GLY A 174 -8.26 25.89 13.02
CA GLY A 174 -8.79 26.45 14.24
C GLY A 174 -7.74 26.99 15.20
N LYS A 175 -8.19 27.86 16.09
CA LYS A 175 -7.33 28.44 17.14
C LYS A 175 -6.95 27.37 18.17
N VAL A 176 -5.78 27.55 18.78
CA VAL A 176 -5.32 26.80 19.95
C VAL A 176 -6.45 26.70 20.98
N SER A 177 -6.85 25.48 21.34
CA SER A 177 -7.92 25.31 22.33
C SER A 177 -7.43 25.79 23.69
N ARG A 178 -8.16 26.73 24.31
CA ARG A 178 -7.89 27.15 25.70
C ARG A 178 -8.37 26.13 26.74
N LYS A 179 -9.20 25.15 26.34
CA LYS A 179 -9.71 24.08 27.19
C LYS A 179 -9.18 22.74 26.68
N SER A 180 -8.54 21.96 27.55
CA SER A 180 -8.16 20.58 27.25
C SER A 180 -9.44 19.73 27.21
N THR A 181 -9.83 19.31 26.02
CA THR A 181 -10.92 18.36 25.80
C THR A 181 -10.30 17.02 25.42
N LYS A 182 -10.79 15.92 26.02
CA LYS A 182 -10.24 14.58 25.77
C LYS A 182 -10.21 14.29 24.27
N GLY A 183 -9.03 13.91 23.77
CA GLY A 183 -8.81 13.58 22.35
C GLY A 183 -8.68 14.78 21.40
N LEU A 184 -8.84 16.03 21.85
CA LEU A 184 -8.56 17.20 21.00
C LEU A 184 -7.08 17.58 21.12
N ARG A 185 -6.41 17.77 19.98
CA ARG A 185 -5.02 18.20 19.89
C ARG A 185 -4.91 19.45 19.02
N THR A 186 -3.85 20.22 19.23
CA THR A 186 -3.54 21.41 18.43
C THR A 186 -2.39 21.12 17.47
N GLY A 187 -2.63 21.30 16.18
CA GLY A 187 -1.61 21.19 15.14
C GLY A 187 -1.09 22.56 14.69
N TYR A 188 0.09 22.60 14.09
CA TYR A 188 0.58 23.74 13.33
C TYR A 188 1.28 23.25 12.05
N VAL A 189 1.12 23.97 10.94
CA VAL A 189 1.81 23.65 9.69
C VAL A 189 2.86 24.70 9.41
N ALA A 190 4.11 24.25 9.28
CA ALA A 190 5.25 25.06 8.91
C ALA A 190 5.84 24.56 7.58
N ASP A 191 6.65 25.39 6.95
CA ASP A 191 7.34 25.10 5.69
C ASP A 191 8.79 25.60 5.82
N ILE A 192 9.74 24.71 5.52
CA ILE A 192 11.18 25.01 5.50
C ILE A 192 11.73 25.23 4.09
N GLY A 193 10.90 25.11 3.05
CA GLY A 193 11.32 25.34 1.67
C GLY A 193 12.27 24.26 1.15
N GLN A 194 13.21 24.68 0.29
CA GLN A 194 14.16 23.76 -0.36
C GLN A 194 15.19 23.22 0.65
N VAL A 195 15.32 21.90 0.71
CA VAL A 195 16.29 21.22 1.57
C VAL A 195 17.36 20.58 0.69
N ALA A 196 18.54 21.20 0.65
CA ALA A 196 19.69 20.67 -0.08
C ALA A 196 20.31 19.46 0.64
N THR A 197 20.44 19.54 1.97
CA THR A 197 20.94 18.48 2.83
C THR A 197 19.98 18.27 4.00
N PRO A 198 19.70 17.02 4.40
CA PRO A 198 18.69 16.74 5.41
C PRO A 198 19.13 17.25 6.80
N PRO A 199 18.27 17.97 7.57
CA PRO A 199 18.52 18.19 8.99
C PRO A 199 18.59 16.87 9.75
N VAL A 200 19.60 16.73 10.62
CA VAL A 200 19.87 15.47 11.35
C VAL A 200 19.43 15.51 12.81
N SER A 201 19.06 16.69 13.31
CA SER A 201 18.59 16.90 14.68
C SER A 201 17.35 17.79 14.73
N TRP A 202 16.69 17.83 15.90
CA TRP A 202 15.60 18.77 16.16
C TRP A 202 16.04 20.23 16.02
N ASP A 203 17.25 20.56 16.49
CA ASP A 203 17.73 21.94 16.44
C ASP A 203 18.03 22.36 15.00
N ASP A 204 18.59 21.48 14.17
CA ASP A 204 18.74 21.75 12.72
C ASP A 204 17.36 21.95 12.06
N LEU A 205 16.40 21.08 12.34
CA LEU A 205 15.07 21.15 11.75
C LEU A 205 14.36 22.47 12.13
N ILE A 206 14.42 22.86 13.40
CA ILE A 206 13.67 24.01 13.91
C ILE A 206 14.32 25.35 13.54
N GLU A 207 15.64 25.40 13.34
CA GLU A 207 16.35 26.59 12.87
C GLU A 207 15.98 26.96 11.43
N ASN A 208 15.63 25.96 10.62
CA ASN A 208 15.12 26.17 9.26
C ASN A 208 13.66 26.65 9.21
N LEU A 209 12.92 26.63 10.33
CA LEU A 209 11.53 27.09 10.36
C LEU A 209 11.43 28.61 10.39
N ASN A 210 10.53 29.16 9.57
CA ASN A 210 10.15 30.56 9.68
C ASN A 210 9.61 30.88 11.09
N SER A 211 10.06 32.00 11.68
CA SER A 211 9.63 32.45 13.02
C SER A 211 9.96 31.47 14.18
N THR A 212 11.13 30.82 14.15
CA THR A 212 11.63 29.87 15.16
C THR A 212 11.30 30.25 16.61
N HIS A 213 11.56 31.49 17.03
CA HIS A 213 11.31 31.94 18.40
C HIS A 213 9.82 31.85 18.80
N LYS A 214 8.90 32.19 17.89
CA LYS A 214 7.45 32.09 18.14
C LYS A 214 7.01 30.63 18.25
N LEU A 215 7.56 29.75 17.42
CA LEU A 215 7.25 28.32 17.43
C LEU A 215 7.80 27.62 18.69
N ARG A 216 9.07 27.84 19.04
CA ARG A 216 9.66 27.36 20.32
C ARG A 216 8.78 27.76 21.49
N SER A 217 8.42 29.04 21.56
CA SER A 217 7.57 29.57 22.62
C SER A 217 6.14 29.00 22.62
N ALA A 218 5.59 28.63 21.45
CA ALA A 218 4.29 27.99 21.36
C ALA A 218 4.33 26.52 21.81
N ILE A 219 5.39 25.78 21.45
CA ILE A 219 5.64 24.40 21.87
C ILE A 219 5.82 24.33 23.39
N GLU A 220 6.69 25.18 23.95
CA GLU A 220 6.96 25.27 25.39
C GLU A 220 5.72 25.61 26.23
N ARG A 221 4.75 26.32 25.63
CA ARG A 221 3.49 26.72 26.28
C ARG A 221 2.33 25.77 26.00
N ASP A 222 2.60 24.54 25.54
CA ASP A 222 1.61 23.51 25.20
C ASP A 222 0.55 23.99 24.19
N ARG A 223 0.93 24.88 23.26
CA ARG A 223 0.03 25.39 22.22
C ARG A 223 0.12 24.62 20.91
N ILE A 224 1.11 23.75 20.77
CA ILE A 224 1.32 22.88 19.62
C ILE A 224 1.60 21.48 20.17
N ASP A 225 0.73 20.54 19.84
CA ASP A 225 0.89 19.11 20.15
C ASP A 225 1.51 18.35 18.96
N VAL A 226 1.24 18.81 17.74
CA VAL A 226 1.71 18.22 16.50
C VAL A 226 2.18 19.34 15.56
N LEU A 227 3.39 19.21 15.05
CA LEU A 227 3.97 20.10 14.05
C LEU A 227 4.11 19.33 12.74
N PHE A 228 3.45 19.81 11.70
CA PHE A 228 3.66 19.36 10.33
C PHE A 228 4.71 20.27 9.70
N VAL A 229 5.82 19.71 9.26
CA VAL A 229 6.90 20.45 8.59
C VAL A 229 6.92 20.03 7.14
N GLN A 230 6.47 20.92 6.26
CA GLN A 230 6.58 20.75 4.81
C GLN A 230 7.98 21.13 4.35
N TYR A 231 8.45 20.47 3.31
CA TYR A 231 9.74 20.76 2.67
C TYR A 231 9.70 20.43 1.18
N GLN A 232 10.68 20.92 0.45
CA GLN A 232 10.88 20.67 -0.97
C GLN A 232 12.25 20.03 -1.20
N ARG A 233 12.28 18.99 -2.04
CA ARG A 233 13.50 18.37 -2.54
C ARG A 233 13.35 18.20 -4.04
N HIS A 234 14.25 18.84 -4.78
CA HIS A 234 14.09 19.08 -6.23
C HIS A 234 12.72 19.72 -6.53
N ASP A 235 11.87 19.06 -7.31
CA ASP A 235 10.52 19.50 -7.69
C ASP A 235 9.42 18.84 -6.84
N GLN A 236 9.78 17.97 -5.89
CA GLN A 236 8.85 17.21 -5.07
C GLN A 236 8.66 17.83 -3.68
N ARG A 237 7.44 17.70 -3.14
CA ARG A 237 7.08 18.17 -1.78
C ARG A 237 6.93 17.01 -0.82
N GLY A 238 7.68 17.06 0.28
CA GLY A 238 7.56 16.13 1.40
C GLY A 238 6.98 16.79 2.63
N ALA A 239 6.66 15.97 3.64
CA ALA A 239 6.32 16.45 4.97
C ALA A 239 6.85 15.49 6.03
N VAL A 240 7.44 16.03 7.09
CA VAL A 240 7.75 15.30 8.31
C VAL A 240 6.83 15.77 9.43
N VAL A 241 6.40 14.85 10.29
CA VAL A 241 5.48 15.14 11.38
C VAL A 241 6.19 14.92 12.70
N VAL A 242 6.23 15.97 13.52
CA VAL A 242 6.83 15.94 14.86
C VAL A 242 5.71 16.10 15.89
N THR A 243 5.63 15.17 16.83
CA THR A 243 4.73 15.29 17.99
C THR A 243 5.49 15.74 19.21
N PHE A 244 4.74 16.37 20.11
CA PHE A 244 5.20 16.69 21.45
C PHE A 244 4.25 15.94 22.39
N PRO A 245 4.66 14.82 22.96
CA PRO A 245 3.90 14.17 24.02
C PRO A 245 3.81 15.09 25.26
N PRO A 246 2.80 14.94 26.12
CA PRO A 246 2.79 15.62 27.42
C PRO A 246 3.98 15.10 28.23
N THR A 247 4.73 15.98 28.91
CA THR A 247 5.76 15.56 29.87
C THR A 247 5.12 14.68 30.95
N THR A 248 5.42 13.39 30.94
CA THR A 248 5.08 12.47 32.02
C THR A 248 5.89 12.86 33.26
N ALA A 249 5.20 13.04 34.40
CA ALA A 249 5.71 13.47 35.71
C ALA A 249 6.02 14.97 35.87
N ARG A 250 5.05 15.72 36.43
CA ARG A 250 5.42 16.73 37.44
C ARG A 250 5.48 16.00 38.78
N PRO A 251 6.65 15.86 39.43
CA PRO A 251 6.67 15.58 40.86
C PRO A 251 5.84 16.67 41.55
N ARG A 252 4.98 16.29 42.50
CA ARG A 252 4.34 17.25 43.42
C ARG A 252 5.42 17.83 44.35
N ALA A 253 6.26 18.72 43.84
CA ALA A 253 7.28 19.41 44.63
C ALA A 253 7.07 20.93 44.56
N ARG A 254 6.51 21.43 45.66
CA ARG A 254 6.74 22.72 46.33
C ARG A 254 7.20 23.91 45.48
N LYS A 255 6.39 24.97 45.55
CA LYS A 255 6.68 26.37 45.18
C LYS A 255 8.15 26.75 45.39
N GLN A 256 8.96 26.63 44.34
CA GLN A 256 10.18 27.38 44.17
C GLN A 256 10.10 28.07 42.81
N ARG A 257 10.27 29.40 42.84
CA ARG A 257 10.48 30.24 41.66
C ARG A 257 11.83 29.83 41.05
N ALA A 258 11.83 28.76 40.28
CA ALA A 258 12.84 28.49 39.30
C ALA A 258 12.23 28.81 37.93
N THR A 259 13.01 29.47 37.09
CA THR A 259 12.77 29.67 35.66
C THR A 259 12.75 28.30 34.97
N ASN A 260 11.73 27.50 35.25
CA ASN A 260 11.58 26.14 34.73
C ASN A 260 10.92 26.21 33.35
N GLN A 261 11.73 26.55 32.35
CA GLN A 261 11.41 26.21 30.96
C GLN A 261 11.44 24.68 30.86
N THR A 262 10.27 24.05 30.91
CA THR A 262 10.14 22.62 30.63
C THR A 262 10.25 22.44 29.12
N THR A 263 11.42 22.03 28.63
CA THR A 263 11.62 21.64 27.23
C THR A 263 10.82 20.39 26.95
N ARG A 264 9.85 20.47 26.03
CA ARG A 264 9.12 19.29 25.55
C ARG A 264 10.00 18.52 24.59
N VAL A 265 10.12 17.21 24.79
CA VAL A 265 10.93 16.35 23.93
C VAL A 265 10.17 16.10 22.62
N PRO A 266 10.72 16.51 21.46
CA PRO A 266 10.13 16.22 20.15
C PRO A 266 10.22 14.73 19.84
N HIS A 267 9.18 14.18 19.23
CA HIS A 267 9.12 12.81 18.75
C HIS A 267 8.78 12.81 17.26
N LEU A 268 9.38 11.92 16.48
CA LEU A 268 8.90 11.65 15.13
C LEU A 268 7.57 10.90 15.22
N ALA A 269 6.59 11.34 14.46
CA ALA A 269 5.33 10.62 14.34
C ALA A 269 5.38 9.66 13.16
N LEU A 270 4.85 8.45 13.35
CA LEU A 270 4.42 7.65 12.22
C LEU A 270 3.32 8.42 11.49
N SER A 271 3.51 8.73 10.21
CA SER A 271 2.56 9.59 9.49
C SER A 271 2.36 9.17 8.04
N ALA A 272 1.21 9.51 7.49
CA ALA A 272 0.91 9.29 6.08
C ALA A 272 -0.01 10.37 5.53
N SER A 273 0.28 10.75 4.28
CA SER A 273 -0.63 11.58 3.50
C SER A 273 -1.84 10.76 3.05
N LEU A 274 -3.00 11.37 3.21
CA LEU A 274 -4.29 10.97 2.65
C LEU A 274 -4.59 11.75 1.37
N ASP A 275 -3.59 12.44 0.81
CA ASP A 275 -3.79 13.21 -0.39
C ASP A 275 -4.14 12.32 -1.56
N GLU A 276 -5.16 12.79 -2.24
CA GLU A 276 -5.84 12.11 -3.32
C GLU A 276 -4.88 11.84 -4.49
N SER A 277 -3.93 12.74 -4.76
CA SER A 277 -2.88 12.57 -5.77
C SER A 277 -1.86 11.51 -5.36
N VAL A 278 -1.50 11.45 -4.07
CA VAL A 278 -0.56 10.45 -3.52
C VAL A 278 -1.16 9.06 -3.59
N MET A 279 -2.44 8.93 -3.23
CA MET A 279 -3.15 7.65 -3.29
C MET A 279 -3.31 7.15 -4.73
N ARG A 280 -3.47 8.05 -5.71
CA ARG A 280 -3.57 7.69 -7.14
C ARG A 280 -2.33 6.96 -7.66
N PHE A 281 -1.13 7.33 -7.20
CA PHE A 281 0.09 6.60 -7.57
C PHE A 281 0.10 5.13 -7.11
N ARG A 282 -0.74 4.78 -6.13
CA ARG A 282 -0.90 3.41 -5.63
C ARG A 282 -1.94 2.58 -6.41
N SER A 283 -2.69 3.20 -7.32
CA SER A 283 -3.67 2.54 -8.19
C SER A 283 -3.06 1.96 -9.47
N GLY A 284 -1.74 2.08 -9.64
CA GLY A 284 -1.03 1.62 -10.83
C GLY A 284 -0.85 2.70 -11.89
N VAL A 285 0.09 2.48 -12.81
CA VAL A 285 0.49 3.46 -13.83
C VAL A 285 -0.61 3.77 -14.85
N THR A 286 -1.61 2.89 -14.98
CA THR A 286 -2.72 3.01 -15.92
C THR A 286 -3.91 3.80 -15.37
N ALA A 287 -3.92 4.15 -14.08
CA ALA A 287 -5.07 4.77 -13.42
C ALA A 287 -5.54 6.07 -14.11
N SER A 288 -4.62 6.84 -14.70
CA SER A 288 -4.98 8.06 -15.41
C SER A 288 -5.73 7.84 -16.71
N ALA A 289 -5.43 6.76 -17.44
CA ALA A 289 -6.12 6.41 -18.68
C ALA A 289 -7.56 5.90 -18.43
N LEU A 290 -7.86 5.50 -17.19
CA LEU A 290 -9.18 4.98 -16.79
C LEU A 290 -10.12 6.05 -16.23
N GLU A 291 -9.62 7.25 -15.91
CA GLU A 291 -10.37 8.30 -15.19
C GLU A 291 -11.59 8.82 -15.96
N ASP A 292 -11.54 8.80 -17.30
CA ASP A 292 -12.65 9.25 -18.15
C ASP A 292 -13.48 8.07 -18.71
N LYS A 293 -13.16 6.83 -18.32
CA LYS A 293 -13.81 5.63 -18.84
C LYS A 293 -15.07 5.26 -18.06
N HIS A 294 -16.07 4.77 -18.79
CA HIS A 294 -17.33 4.29 -18.22
C HIS A 294 -17.57 2.82 -18.55
N VAL A 295 -17.52 1.97 -17.52
CA VAL A 295 -17.80 0.53 -17.61
C VAL A 295 -19.21 0.22 -17.12
N TYR A 296 -19.91 -0.65 -17.85
CA TYR A 296 -21.21 -1.20 -17.45
C TYR A 296 -21.10 -2.69 -17.14
N ILE A 297 -21.38 -3.10 -15.90
CA ILE A 297 -21.32 -4.50 -15.48
C ILE A 297 -22.73 -5.07 -15.31
N VAL A 298 -23.02 -6.13 -16.03
CA VAL A 298 -24.25 -6.93 -15.93
C VAL A 298 -23.96 -8.13 -15.03
N GLY A 299 -24.60 -8.18 -13.87
CA GLY A 299 -24.37 -9.19 -12.84
C GLY A 299 -23.42 -8.70 -11.76
N ALA A 300 -23.95 -8.49 -10.55
CA ALA A 300 -23.22 -8.24 -9.31
C ALA A 300 -23.22 -9.51 -8.45
N GLY A 301 -23.01 -10.67 -9.07
CA GLY A 301 -22.82 -11.94 -8.39
C GLY A 301 -21.44 -12.04 -7.73
N ALA A 302 -21.02 -13.26 -7.40
CA ALA A 302 -19.70 -13.49 -6.81
C ALA A 302 -18.59 -12.82 -7.65
N LEU A 303 -18.48 -13.19 -8.93
CA LEU A 303 -17.45 -12.68 -9.84
C LEU A 303 -17.59 -11.17 -10.13
N GLY A 304 -18.77 -10.72 -10.55
CA GLY A 304 -19.03 -9.32 -10.88
C GLY A 304 -18.76 -8.35 -9.72
N SER A 305 -19.03 -8.76 -8.49
CA SER A 305 -18.76 -7.92 -7.31
C SER A 305 -17.28 -7.64 -7.08
N HIS A 306 -16.40 -8.63 -7.29
CA HIS A 306 -14.95 -8.47 -7.20
C HIS A 306 -14.37 -7.75 -8.42
N ILE A 307 -14.98 -7.90 -9.60
CA ILE A 307 -14.57 -7.12 -10.80
C ILE A 307 -14.83 -5.63 -10.60
N CYS A 308 -16.02 -5.27 -10.11
CA CYS A 308 -16.35 -3.90 -9.73
C CYS A 308 -15.31 -3.35 -8.73
N ASP A 309 -14.90 -4.18 -7.77
CA ASP A 309 -13.86 -3.85 -6.80
C ASP A 309 -12.54 -3.46 -7.44
N GLY A 310 -12.05 -4.34 -8.32
CA GLY A 310 -10.76 -4.17 -8.98
C GLY A 310 -10.74 -2.94 -9.88
N LEU A 311 -11.81 -2.70 -10.64
CA LEU A 311 -11.93 -1.51 -11.49
C LEU A 311 -11.93 -0.22 -10.68
N VAL A 312 -12.68 -0.17 -9.57
CA VAL A 312 -12.68 1.00 -8.67
C VAL A 312 -11.28 1.24 -8.09
N ARG A 313 -10.58 0.19 -7.66
CA ARG A 313 -9.20 0.30 -7.15
C ARG A 313 -8.20 0.71 -8.22
N ALA A 314 -8.40 0.27 -9.47
CA ALA A 314 -7.60 0.65 -10.63
C ALA A 314 -7.83 2.10 -11.06
N GLY A 315 -8.88 2.76 -10.55
CA GLY A 315 -9.16 4.17 -10.82
C GLY A 315 -10.13 4.41 -11.97
N ILE A 316 -11.08 3.50 -12.22
CA ILE A 316 -12.13 3.72 -13.22
C ILE A 316 -12.92 5.01 -12.93
N GLY A 317 -13.20 5.80 -13.96
CA GLY A 317 -13.96 7.05 -13.83
C GLY A 317 -15.41 6.84 -13.45
N ARG A 318 -16.10 5.96 -14.18
CA ARG A 318 -17.54 5.71 -14.02
C ARG A 318 -17.82 4.22 -14.10
N LEU A 319 -18.67 3.74 -13.19
CA LEU A 319 -19.08 2.35 -13.13
C LEU A 319 -20.59 2.27 -12.95
N THR A 320 -21.27 1.56 -13.83
CA THR A 320 -22.69 1.23 -13.63
C THR A 320 -22.80 -0.27 -13.36
N ILE A 321 -23.47 -0.61 -12.26
CA ILE A 321 -23.61 -1.97 -11.76
C ILE A 321 -25.08 -2.37 -11.91
N ARG A 322 -25.36 -3.42 -12.67
CA ARG A 322 -26.71 -3.92 -12.90
C ARG A 322 -26.92 -5.30 -12.31
N ASP A 323 -27.85 -5.42 -11.37
CA ASP A 323 -28.27 -6.70 -10.81
C ASP A 323 -29.66 -6.56 -10.19
N PHE A 324 -30.57 -7.46 -10.51
CA PHE A 324 -31.95 -7.44 -10.00
C PHE A 324 -32.16 -8.29 -8.75
N GLN A 325 -31.17 -9.11 -8.37
CA GLN A 325 -31.27 -10.04 -7.25
C GLN A 325 -31.00 -9.35 -5.91
N ARG A 326 -31.50 -9.97 -4.85
CA ARG A 326 -31.17 -9.61 -3.47
C ARG A 326 -29.96 -10.39 -2.99
N LEU A 327 -29.21 -9.80 -2.08
CA LEU A 327 -28.08 -10.43 -1.41
C LEU A 327 -28.60 -11.36 -0.31
N THR A 328 -28.30 -12.66 -0.42
CA THR A 328 -28.62 -13.65 0.63
C THR A 328 -27.38 -14.02 1.44
N PRO A 329 -27.52 -14.54 2.67
CA PRO A 329 -26.37 -15.02 3.46
C PRO A 329 -25.49 -16.03 2.69
N GLY A 330 -26.09 -16.95 1.94
CA GLY A 330 -25.36 -17.91 1.10
C GLY A 330 -24.47 -17.26 0.03
N ASN A 331 -24.81 -16.05 -0.44
CA ASN A 331 -23.96 -15.31 -1.37
C ASN A 331 -22.73 -14.70 -0.70
N MET A 332 -22.83 -14.31 0.58
CA MET A 332 -21.80 -13.55 1.29
C MET A 332 -20.49 -14.32 1.50
N THR A 333 -20.50 -15.65 1.32
CA THR A 333 -19.29 -16.48 1.36
C THR A 333 -18.32 -16.16 0.21
N ARG A 334 -18.82 -15.61 -0.90
CA ARG A 334 -18.05 -15.38 -2.15
C ARG A 334 -18.27 -14.02 -2.78
N HIS A 335 -19.34 -13.34 -2.41
CA HIS A 335 -19.65 -11.98 -2.85
C HIS A 335 -18.85 -10.96 -2.03
N LEU A 336 -18.37 -9.90 -2.67
CA LEU A 336 -17.55 -8.87 -2.01
C LEU A 336 -18.25 -8.22 -0.81
N VAL A 337 -19.56 -7.96 -0.93
CA VAL A 337 -20.38 -7.47 0.20
C VAL A 337 -20.67 -8.64 1.14
N ALA A 338 -19.70 -8.94 2.01
CA ALA A 338 -19.78 -9.99 3.02
C ALA A 338 -20.10 -9.40 4.42
N ILE A 339 -21.15 -8.56 4.48
CA ILE A 339 -21.57 -7.86 5.69
C ILE A 339 -23.03 -8.22 5.96
N LEU A 340 -23.30 -8.89 7.09
CA LEU A 340 -24.63 -9.40 7.43
C LEU A 340 -25.73 -8.32 7.41
N GLY A 341 -25.39 -7.09 7.76
CA GLY A 341 -26.32 -5.95 7.73
C GLY A 341 -26.88 -5.61 6.34
N TYR A 342 -26.30 -6.12 5.25
CA TYR A 342 -26.81 -5.96 3.88
C TYR A 342 -27.69 -7.14 3.41
N ALA A 343 -27.95 -8.15 4.26
CA ALA A 343 -28.83 -9.26 3.89
C ALA A 343 -30.22 -8.74 3.48
N GLY A 344 -30.73 -9.21 2.33
CA GLY A 344 -31.99 -8.79 1.74
C GLY A 344 -31.94 -7.50 0.90
N HIS A 345 -30.84 -6.74 0.92
CA HIS A 345 -30.65 -5.59 0.04
C HIS A 345 -30.44 -6.04 -1.42
N ASN A 346 -30.73 -5.17 -2.38
CA ASN A 346 -30.36 -5.44 -3.78
C ASN A 346 -28.83 -5.51 -3.92
N LYS A 347 -28.31 -6.45 -4.71
CA LYS A 347 -26.87 -6.70 -4.86
C LYS A 347 -26.12 -5.51 -5.44
N ALA A 348 -26.63 -4.92 -6.52
CA ALA A 348 -25.99 -3.77 -7.16
C ALA A 348 -25.91 -2.57 -6.21
N ASP A 349 -26.97 -2.35 -5.44
CA ASP A 349 -27.06 -1.25 -4.48
C ASP A 349 -26.16 -1.42 -3.26
N ALA A 350 -26.14 -2.63 -2.69
CA ALA A 350 -25.26 -2.97 -1.59
C ALA A 350 -23.78 -2.81 -1.99
N LEU A 351 -23.45 -3.22 -3.21
CA LEU A 351 -22.12 -3.09 -3.78
C LEU A 351 -21.75 -1.63 -4.05
N GLN A 352 -22.66 -0.86 -4.68
CA GLN A 352 -22.49 0.58 -4.90
C GLN A 352 -22.23 1.31 -3.58
N SER A 353 -22.99 0.98 -2.53
CA SER A 353 -22.84 1.58 -1.20
C SER A 353 -21.48 1.23 -0.59
N LEU A 354 -21.07 -0.04 -0.66
CA LEU A 354 -19.76 -0.48 -0.16
C LEU A 354 -18.62 0.25 -0.87
N LEU A 355 -18.64 0.28 -2.21
CA LEU A 355 -17.57 0.86 -3.02
C LEU A 355 -17.52 2.39 -2.88
N SER A 356 -18.66 3.07 -2.86
CA SER A 356 -18.74 4.53 -2.68
C SER A 356 -18.19 5.01 -1.34
N ASN A 357 -18.30 4.17 -0.29
CA ASN A 357 -17.77 4.49 1.04
C ASN A 357 -16.31 4.09 1.23
N ARG A 358 -15.64 3.54 0.20
CA ARG A 358 -14.22 3.22 0.33
C ARG A 358 -13.39 4.49 0.40
N PRO A 359 -12.36 4.50 1.27
CA PRO A 359 -11.37 5.56 1.24
C PRO A 359 -10.79 5.72 -0.17
N TYR A 360 -10.71 6.97 -0.64
CA TYR A 360 -10.06 7.35 -1.91
C TYR A 360 -10.74 6.84 -3.18
N ASN A 361 -11.99 6.36 -3.09
CA ASN A 361 -12.78 6.11 -4.28
C ASN A 361 -13.15 7.43 -4.98
N ARG A 362 -12.84 7.53 -6.28
CA ARG A 362 -13.24 8.66 -7.14
C ARG A 362 -14.27 8.27 -8.20
N SER A 363 -14.50 6.98 -8.37
CA SER A 363 -15.40 6.47 -9.39
C SER A 363 -16.81 6.96 -9.10
N LYS A 364 -17.48 7.49 -10.12
CA LYS A 364 -18.92 7.70 -10.07
C LYS A 364 -19.61 6.34 -10.23
N ILE A 365 -20.17 5.81 -9.15
CA ILE A 365 -20.80 4.49 -9.14
C ILE A 365 -22.32 4.63 -9.11
N GLU A 366 -22.96 4.03 -10.11
CA GLU A 366 -24.41 4.00 -10.29
C GLU A 366 -24.89 2.54 -10.22
N SER A 367 -26.07 2.31 -9.64
CA SER A 367 -26.70 0.99 -9.54
C SER A 367 -28.00 0.94 -10.34
N ASP A 368 -28.29 -0.21 -10.93
CA ASP A 368 -29.52 -0.49 -11.68
C ASP A 368 -30.11 -1.85 -11.24
N TRP A 369 -31.35 -1.83 -10.76
CA TRP A 369 -31.99 -3.02 -10.17
C TRP A 369 -32.81 -3.83 -11.18
N THR A 370 -32.76 -3.46 -12.45
CA THR A 370 -33.50 -4.14 -13.50
C THR A 370 -32.65 -5.26 -14.11
N GLY A 371 -33.29 -6.30 -14.64
CA GLY A 371 -32.58 -7.32 -15.43
C GLY A 371 -32.38 -6.84 -16.86
N LEU A 372 -31.23 -7.09 -17.49
CA LEU A 372 -31.08 -6.84 -18.93
C LEU A 372 -31.93 -7.87 -19.69
N ARG A 373 -33.08 -7.44 -20.23
CA ARG A 373 -34.10 -8.36 -20.75
C ARG A 373 -34.56 -8.06 -22.18
N SER A 374 -34.07 -6.99 -22.79
CA SER A 374 -34.50 -6.60 -24.14
C SER A 374 -33.32 -6.33 -25.06
N PRO A 375 -33.36 -6.80 -26.32
CA PRO A 375 -32.31 -6.52 -27.31
C PRO A 375 -32.09 -5.03 -27.56
N ALA A 376 -33.17 -4.22 -27.56
CA ALA A 376 -33.09 -2.78 -27.73
C ALA A 376 -32.29 -2.10 -26.59
N GLU A 377 -32.41 -2.62 -25.37
CA GLU A 377 -31.62 -2.15 -24.24
C GLU A 377 -30.16 -2.59 -24.33
N ALA A 378 -29.89 -3.83 -24.74
CA ALA A 378 -28.52 -4.32 -24.97
C ALA A 378 -27.78 -3.43 -25.99
N ILE A 379 -28.42 -3.10 -27.10
CA ILE A 379 -27.91 -2.15 -28.12
C ILE A 379 -27.60 -0.79 -27.50
N ARG A 380 -28.52 -0.24 -26.68
CA ARG A 380 -28.34 1.06 -26.04
C ARG A 380 -27.14 1.06 -25.10
N VAL A 381 -27.03 0.03 -24.25
CA VAL A 381 -25.96 -0.10 -23.27
C VAL A 381 -24.60 -0.25 -23.94
N LEU A 382 -24.49 -1.06 -25.00
CA LEU A 382 -23.24 -1.20 -25.76
C LEU A 382 -22.77 0.11 -26.41
N ARG A 383 -23.69 0.96 -26.86
CA ARG A 383 -23.35 2.25 -27.49
C ARG A 383 -23.00 3.35 -26.50
N SER A 384 -23.50 3.27 -25.27
CA SER A 384 -23.40 4.36 -24.29
C SER A 384 -22.26 4.23 -23.29
N HIS A 385 -21.45 3.17 -23.39
CA HIS A 385 -20.37 2.85 -22.45
C HIS A 385 -19.10 2.51 -23.20
N ASP A 386 -17.94 2.80 -22.63
CA ASP A 386 -16.65 2.41 -23.21
C ASP A 386 -16.48 0.90 -23.25
N LEU A 387 -17.05 0.18 -22.27
CA LEU A 387 -17.01 -1.27 -22.22
C LEU A 387 -18.19 -1.84 -21.42
N VAL A 388 -18.78 -2.91 -21.93
CA VAL A 388 -19.80 -3.71 -21.23
C VAL A 388 -19.17 -5.02 -20.78
N VAL A 389 -19.49 -5.45 -19.56
CA VAL A 389 -19.02 -6.70 -18.97
C VAL A 389 -20.20 -7.55 -18.56
N ASP A 390 -20.33 -8.73 -19.16
CA ASP A 390 -21.26 -9.76 -18.75
C ASP A 390 -20.61 -10.68 -17.70
N ALA A 391 -21.10 -10.59 -16.47
CA ALA A 391 -20.73 -11.44 -15.35
C ALA A 391 -21.97 -12.18 -14.79
N THR A 392 -23.00 -12.38 -15.62
CA THR A 392 -24.26 -13.03 -15.22
C THR A 392 -24.17 -14.55 -15.20
N ALA A 393 -23.28 -15.14 -16.01
CA ALA A 393 -23.25 -16.56 -16.35
C ALA A 393 -24.59 -17.07 -16.94
N ASP A 394 -25.42 -16.17 -17.51
CA ASP A 394 -26.69 -16.51 -18.15
C ASP A 394 -26.52 -16.53 -19.67
N GLY A 395 -26.70 -17.72 -20.26
CA GLY A 395 -26.56 -17.92 -21.71
C GLY A 395 -27.53 -17.08 -22.55
N SER A 396 -28.70 -16.69 -22.01
CA SER A 396 -29.65 -15.83 -22.70
C SER A 396 -29.18 -14.37 -22.77
N VAL A 397 -28.53 -13.90 -21.69
CA VAL A 397 -27.92 -12.56 -21.65
C VAL A 397 -26.73 -12.51 -22.59
N LEU A 398 -25.87 -13.54 -22.56
CA LEU A 398 -24.73 -13.67 -23.46
C LEU A 398 -25.17 -13.63 -24.94
N ALA A 399 -26.13 -14.48 -25.33
CA ALA A 399 -26.62 -14.54 -26.71
C ALA A 399 -27.21 -13.19 -27.17
N MET A 400 -27.98 -12.53 -26.31
CA MET A 400 -28.52 -11.20 -26.61
C MET A 400 -27.44 -10.14 -26.78
N LEU A 401 -26.39 -10.15 -25.94
CA LEU A 401 -25.26 -9.23 -26.08
C LEU A 401 -24.43 -9.53 -27.33
N GLN A 402 -24.28 -10.81 -27.73
CA GLN A 402 -23.65 -11.20 -28.98
C GLN A 402 -24.40 -10.65 -30.19
N ASP A 403 -25.72 -10.85 -30.26
CA ASP A 403 -26.54 -10.32 -31.34
C ASP A 403 -26.49 -8.78 -31.39
N ALA A 404 -26.57 -8.12 -30.23
CA ALA A 404 -26.48 -6.66 -30.15
C ALA A 404 -25.10 -6.14 -30.56
N SER A 405 -24.02 -6.82 -30.16
CA SER A 405 -22.64 -6.50 -30.51
C SER A 405 -22.41 -6.49 -32.03
N VAL A 406 -22.93 -7.51 -32.73
CA VAL A 406 -22.88 -7.59 -34.20
C VAL A 406 -23.62 -6.43 -34.84
N LEU A 407 -24.79 -6.06 -34.31
CA LEU A 407 -25.62 -4.98 -34.87
C LEU A 407 -25.06 -3.58 -34.62
N THR A 408 -24.25 -3.39 -33.57
CA THR A 408 -23.70 -2.09 -33.19
C THR A 408 -22.23 -1.92 -33.52
N ASP A 409 -21.55 -2.96 -34.03
CA ASP A 409 -20.09 -3.00 -34.19
C ASP A 409 -19.38 -2.60 -32.89
N SER A 410 -19.92 -3.05 -31.76
CA SER A 410 -19.41 -2.72 -30.42
C SER A 410 -18.93 -3.97 -29.73
N ARG A 411 -17.85 -3.87 -28.95
CA ARG A 411 -17.30 -5.00 -28.20
C ARG A 411 -17.83 -5.04 -26.78
N PHE A 412 -17.92 -6.24 -26.23
CA PHE A 412 -18.10 -6.48 -24.80
C PHE A 412 -17.20 -7.62 -24.33
N VAL A 413 -17.09 -7.75 -23.02
CA VAL A 413 -16.37 -8.87 -22.39
C VAL A 413 -17.38 -9.74 -21.64
N THR A 414 -17.30 -11.05 -21.79
CA THR A 414 -18.04 -11.99 -20.93
C THR A 414 -17.05 -12.77 -20.08
N THR A 415 -17.43 -13.05 -18.84
CA THR A 415 -16.59 -13.77 -17.90
C THR A 415 -17.41 -14.74 -17.06
N CYS A 416 -16.87 -15.94 -16.85
CA CYS A 416 -17.54 -16.96 -16.06
C CYS A 416 -16.56 -17.91 -15.37
N LEU A 417 -17.07 -18.53 -14.31
CA LEU A 417 -16.49 -19.72 -13.70
C LEU A 417 -17.31 -20.92 -14.11
N GLN A 418 -16.63 -22.00 -14.46
CA GLN A 418 -17.22 -23.25 -14.92
C GLN A 418 -16.63 -24.41 -14.11
N ASN A 419 -17.21 -25.61 -14.24
CA ASN A 419 -16.68 -26.82 -13.61
C ASN A 419 -16.46 -26.66 -12.09
N ASP A 420 -17.44 -26.11 -11.37
CA ASP A 420 -17.35 -25.83 -9.92
C ASP A 420 -16.23 -24.86 -9.52
N GLY A 421 -15.78 -24.02 -10.45
CA GLY A 421 -14.65 -23.12 -10.24
C GLY A 421 -13.29 -23.71 -10.61
N ARG A 422 -13.24 -24.91 -11.17
CA ARG A 422 -12.01 -25.52 -11.69
C ARG A 422 -11.56 -24.92 -13.01
N SER A 423 -12.38 -24.11 -13.67
CA SER A 423 -11.97 -23.40 -14.87
C SER A 423 -12.61 -22.02 -14.93
N MET A 424 -11.85 -21.06 -15.44
CA MET A 424 -12.32 -19.69 -15.67
C MET A 424 -12.18 -19.31 -17.14
N ARG A 425 -13.01 -18.37 -17.57
CA ARG A 425 -13.01 -17.88 -18.93
C ARG A 425 -13.33 -16.39 -18.96
N VAL A 426 -12.59 -15.65 -19.79
CA VAL A 426 -12.82 -14.25 -20.14
C VAL A 426 -12.77 -14.18 -21.66
N ASP A 427 -13.87 -13.84 -22.31
CA ASP A 427 -13.91 -13.67 -23.78
C ASP A 427 -14.08 -12.21 -24.15
N ILE A 428 -13.36 -11.79 -25.18
CA ILE A 428 -13.56 -10.52 -25.86
C ILE A 428 -14.44 -10.80 -27.08
N VAL A 429 -15.59 -10.12 -27.17
CA VAL A 429 -16.61 -10.42 -28.17
C VAL A 429 -17.01 -9.16 -28.95
N PRO A 430 -16.80 -9.12 -30.28
CA PRO A 430 -15.95 -10.03 -31.06
C PRO A 430 -14.45 -9.92 -30.70
N PRO A 431 -13.62 -10.95 -30.98
CA PRO A 431 -12.17 -10.87 -30.81
C PRO A 431 -11.54 -9.70 -31.58
N LEU A 432 -10.41 -9.23 -31.07
CA LEU A 432 -9.61 -8.18 -31.70
C LEU A 432 -8.91 -8.70 -32.95
N ASP A 433 -8.68 -7.78 -33.90
CA ASP A 433 -7.82 -8.00 -35.07
C ASP A 433 -8.15 -9.24 -35.92
N GLY A 434 -9.41 -9.69 -35.88
CA GLY A 434 -9.86 -10.89 -36.61
C GLY A 434 -9.35 -12.20 -36.03
N ALA A 435 -8.87 -12.22 -34.78
CA ALA A 435 -8.45 -13.43 -34.11
C ALA A 435 -9.60 -14.44 -33.95
N ASP A 436 -9.24 -15.72 -33.85
CA ASP A 436 -10.21 -16.77 -33.55
C ASP A 436 -10.77 -16.63 -32.13
N ALA A 437 -12.06 -16.93 -31.98
CA ALA A 437 -12.69 -17.00 -30.66
C ALA A 437 -12.09 -18.14 -29.83
N ILE A 438 -12.09 -17.98 -28.50
CA ILE A 438 -11.64 -19.03 -27.60
C ILE A 438 -12.53 -20.27 -27.78
N PRO A 439 -11.95 -21.48 -27.95
CA PRO A 439 -12.72 -22.71 -28.08
C PRO A 439 -13.68 -22.94 -26.89
N PRO A 440 -14.82 -23.61 -27.09
CA PRO A 440 -15.72 -23.99 -26.00
C PRO A 440 -15.00 -24.77 -24.90
N THR A 441 -15.32 -24.45 -23.65
CA THR A 441 -14.79 -25.19 -22.50
C THR A 441 -15.42 -26.58 -22.42
N VAL A 442 -14.62 -27.60 -22.12
CA VAL A 442 -15.15 -28.95 -21.81
C VAL A 442 -15.81 -28.91 -20.44
N LEU A 443 -17.13 -29.11 -20.40
CA LEU A 443 -17.89 -29.19 -19.15
C LEU A 443 -17.64 -30.54 -18.47
N ARG A 444 -17.34 -30.48 -17.17
CA ARG A 444 -17.06 -31.62 -16.30
C ARG A 444 -18.22 -31.83 -15.33
N PRO A 445 -18.53 -33.08 -14.95
CA PRO A 445 -19.49 -33.35 -13.88
C PRO A 445 -19.08 -32.67 -12.57
N SER A 446 -20.06 -32.27 -11.77
CA SER A 446 -19.81 -31.74 -10.43
C SER A 446 -19.13 -32.80 -9.57
N SER A 447 -18.06 -32.43 -8.86
CA SER A 447 -17.45 -33.29 -7.82
C SER A 447 -18.00 -32.99 -6.42
N ALA A 448 -18.74 -31.89 -6.27
CA ALA A 448 -19.28 -31.48 -4.98
C ALA A 448 -20.61 -32.17 -4.68
N PRO A 449 -20.89 -32.50 -3.40
CA PRO A 449 -22.18 -33.03 -3.01
C PRO A 449 -23.27 -31.99 -3.29
N GLU A 450 -24.42 -32.44 -3.81
CA GLU A 450 -25.59 -31.58 -3.95
C GLU A 450 -26.16 -31.27 -2.57
N VAL A 451 -25.94 -30.04 -2.12
CA VAL A 451 -26.51 -29.51 -0.89
C VAL A 451 -27.46 -28.38 -1.26
N PHE A 452 -28.64 -28.36 -0.66
CA PHE A 452 -29.65 -27.34 -0.88
C PHE A 452 -29.85 -26.52 0.39
N GLU A 453 -30.08 -25.22 0.22
CA GLU A 453 -30.63 -24.37 1.28
C GLU A 453 -32.16 -24.53 1.33
N ALA A 454 -32.84 -23.93 2.32
CA ALA A 454 -34.29 -24.04 2.48
C ALA A 454 -35.04 -23.47 1.26
N GLY A 455 -35.46 -24.36 0.35
CA GLY A 455 -36.20 -24.03 -0.87
C GLY A 455 -36.00 -25.11 -1.94
N CYS A 456 -36.98 -25.33 -2.82
CA CYS A 456 -36.98 -26.46 -3.76
C CYS A 456 -36.04 -26.31 -4.98
N GLY A 457 -35.10 -25.34 -4.99
CA GLY A 457 -34.29 -25.07 -6.19
C GLY A 457 -33.10 -24.13 -6.01
N GLU A 458 -32.61 -23.93 -4.78
CA GLU A 458 -31.43 -23.10 -4.52
C GLU A 458 -30.24 -24.01 -4.11
N PRO A 459 -29.52 -24.58 -5.08
CA PRO A 459 -28.34 -25.37 -4.78
C PRO A 459 -27.27 -24.47 -4.16
N VAL A 460 -26.63 -24.97 -3.10
CA VAL A 460 -25.42 -24.38 -2.55
C VAL A 460 -24.33 -24.54 -3.59
N SER A 461 -23.91 -23.41 -4.17
CA SER A 461 -22.93 -23.45 -5.25
C SER A 461 -21.55 -23.82 -4.69
N PRO A 462 -20.87 -24.82 -5.29
CA PRO A 462 -19.60 -25.33 -4.78
C PRO A 462 -18.37 -24.49 -5.14
N THR A 463 -18.53 -23.48 -6.00
CA THR A 463 -17.41 -22.64 -6.47
C THR A 463 -16.70 -21.99 -5.27
N PRO A 464 -15.39 -22.22 -5.09
CA PRO A 464 -14.68 -21.71 -3.93
C PRO A 464 -14.37 -20.20 -4.08
N PRO A 465 -14.30 -19.43 -2.96
CA PRO A 465 -14.05 -17.99 -3.02
C PRO A 465 -12.71 -17.60 -3.67
N HIS A 466 -11.66 -18.42 -3.55
CA HIS A 466 -10.36 -18.10 -4.15
C HIS A 466 -10.42 -18.13 -5.69
N ALA A 467 -11.18 -19.07 -6.28
CA ALA A 467 -11.36 -19.14 -7.74
C ALA A 467 -12.13 -17.92 -8.26
N VAL A 468 -13.08 -17.41 -7.44
CA VAL A 468 -13.76 -16.13 -7.72
C VAL A 468 -12.78 -14.97 -7.71
N ALA A 469 -11.91 -14.88 -6.70
CA ALA A 469 -10.93 -13.80 -6.60
C ALA A 469 -9.91 -13.84 -7.76
N GLU A 470 -9.41 -15.02 -8.12
CA GLU A 470 -8.49 -15.20 -9.24
C GLU A 470 -9.14 -14.81 -10.58
N ALA A 471 -10.33 -15.35 -10.87
CA ALA A 471 -11.05 -15.02 -12.10
C ALA A 471 -11.41 -13.53 -12.20
N ALA A 472 -11.76 -12.90 -11.08
CA ALA A 472 -12.01 -11.46 -11.03
C ALA A 472 -10.73 -10.67 -11.35
N ALA A 473 -9.59 -11.02 -10.75
CA ALA A 473 -8.31 -10.35 -10.99
C ALA A 473 -7.87 -10.49 -12.46
N VAL A 474 -7.98 -11.70 -13.03
CA VAL A 474 -7.70 -11.95 -14.45
C VAL A 474 -8.64 -11.12 -15.34
N THR A 475 -9.94 -11.12 -15.04
CA THR A 475 -10.91 -10.30 -15.79
C THR A 475 -10.54 -8.82 -15.74
N VAL A 476 -10.29 -8.27 -14.56
CA VAL A 476 -9.92 -6.85 -14.37
C VAL A 476 -8.68 -6.49 -15.19
N ARG A 477 -7.67 -7.37 -15.24
CA ARG A 477 -6.47 -7.16 -16.09
C ARG A 477 -6.84 -7.03 -17.58
N HIS A 478 -7.68 -7.92 -18.12
CA HIS A 478 -8.17 -7.83 -19.50
C HIS A 478 -8.98 -6.55 -19.74
N LEU A 479 -9.88 -6.18 -18.81
CA LEU A 479 -10.68 -4.96 -18.92
C LEU A 479 -9.81 -3.70 -18.93
N VAL A 480 -8.82 -3.62 -18.03
CA VAL A 480 -7.88 -2.49 -17.98
C VAL A 480 -7.09 -2.42 -19.28
N GLY A 481 -6.52 -3.54 -19.75
CA GLY A 481 -5.77 -3.58 -21.01
C GLY A 481 -6.61 -3.11 -22.21
N LEU A 482 -7.87 -3.53 -22.31
CA LEU A 482 -8.79 -3.04 -23.34
C LEU A 482 -9.06 -1.54 -23.24
N LEU A 483 -9.36 -1.05 -22.05
CA LEU A 483 -9.68 0.37 -21.81
C LEU A 483 -8.48 1.30 -22.03
N THR A 484 -7.26 0.79 -21.85
CA THR A 484 -6.01 1.55 -22.05
C THR A 484 -5.35 1.32 -23.42
N GLY A 485 -5.96 0.50 -24.29
CA GLY A 485 -5.41 0.23 -25.63
C GLY A 485 -4.20 -0.70 -25.65
N THR A 486 -3.99 -1.48 -24.58
CA THR A 486 -2.93 -2.48 -24.42
C THR A 486 -3.55 -3.83 -24.03
N PRO A 487 -4.34 -4.46 -24.92
CA PRO A 487 -5.02 -5.71 -24.60
C PRO A 487 -4.02 -6.84 -24.32
N GLU A 488 -4.30 -7.65 -23.31
CA GLU A 488 -3.45 -8.77 -22.90
C GLU A 488 -3.43 -9.91 -23.93
N ALA A 489 -4.57 -10.16 -24.55
CA ALA A 489 -4.77 -11.15 -25.60
C ALA A 489 -5.92 -10.70 -26.52
N PRO A 490 -5.92 -11.09 -27.81
CA PRO A 490 -6.90 -10.59 -28.77
C PRO A 490 -8.31 -11.19 -28.57
N ALA A 491 -8.43 -12.42 -28.08
CA ALA A 491 -9.71 -13.10 -27.87
C ALA A 491 -10.11 -13.22 -26.39
N GLY A 492 -9.23 -12.86 -25.47
CA GLY A 492 -9.37 -13.09 -24.03
C GLY A 492 -8.54 -14.26 -23.54
N GLU A 493 -9.00 -14.95 -22.49
CA GLU A 493 -8.24 -15.99 -21.80
C GLU A 493 -9.13 -17.08 -21.19
N HIS A 494 -8.68 -18.34 -21.29
CA HIS A 494 -9.27 -19.49 -20.61
C HIS A 494 -8.19 -20.21 -19.81
N ARG A 495 -8.49 -20.55 -18.55
CA ARG A 495 -7.56 -21.25 -17.65
C ARG A 495 -8.24 -22.41 -16.95
N ASP A 496 -7.52 -23.52 -16.85
CA ASP A 496 -7.81 -24.56 -15.86
C ASP A 496 -7.15 -24.12 -14.55
N LEU A 497 -7.95 -23.98 -13.50
CA LEU A 497 -7.52 -23.60 -12.15
C LEU A 497 -7.13 -24.84 -11.32
N GLY A 498 -7.15 -26.02 -11.92
CA GLY A 498 -6.77 -27.29 -11.31
C GLY A 498 -7.89 -27.95 -10.53
N GLU A 499 -7.72 -29.25 -10.27
CA GLU A 499 -8.49 -29.96 -9.26
C GLU A 499 -7.83 -29.69 -7.91
N LEU A 500 -8.41 -28.81 -7.11
CA LEU A 500 -8.12 -28.82 -5.67
C LEU A 500 -8.81 -30.07 -5.10
N LEU A 501 -8.08 -31.18 -5.13
CA LEU A 501 -8.42 -32.42 -4.45
C LEU A 501 -8.45 -32.21 -2.93
#